data_AF-A0A639ZUG2-F1
#
_entry.id   AF-A0A639ZUG2-F1
#
_cell.length_a   1.000
_cell.length_b   1.000
_cell.length_c   1.000
_cell.angle_alpha   90.00
_cell.angle_beta   90.00
_cell.angle_gamma   90.00
#
_symmetry.space_group_name_H-M   'P 1'
#
loop_
_entity.id
_entity.type
_entity.pdbx_description
1 polymer ?
#
loop_
_entity_poly.entity_id
_entity_poly.type
_entity_poly.pdbx_seq_one_letter_code
_entity_poly.pdbx_strand_id
1 'polypeptide(L)'
;MATSTTSTPHDAVFKQFLCHPDTARDFLEIHLPSTLRQICNLNTLRLESGSFIEEDLRPHYSDILWSLETSEGEGYIYVVIEHLCGAPHK
;
A
#
# COMPACT_ATOMS: atom_id res chain seq x y z
N MET A 1 12.92 -7.86 -24.49
CA MET A 1 13.80 -7.40 -23.39
C MET A 1 13.28 -6.05 -22.95
N ALA A 2 12.52 -6.02 -21.87
CA ALA A 2 12.03 -4.79 -21.29
C ALA A 2 11.78 -5.07 -19.82
N THR A 3 12.32 -4.22 -18.94
CA THR A 3 11.60 -3.58 -17.84
C THR A 3 12.55 -2.57 -17.21
N SER A 4 12.39 -1.32 -17.64
CA SER A 4 13.06 -0.17 -17.05
C SER A 4 12.52 0.02 -15.64
N THR A 5 13.27 -0.46 -14.64
CA THR A 5 13.08 -0.16 -13.22
C THR A 5 13.34 1.32 -12.98
N THR A 6 12.34 2.14 -13.31
CA THR A 6 12.35 3.56 -13.02
C THR A 6 12.00 3.76 -11.55
N SER A 7 13.02 3.60 -10.69
CA SER A 7 13.00 4.12 -9.33
C SER A 7 12.97 5.65 -9.41
N THR A 8 11.77 6.19 -9.61
CA THR A 8 11.54 7.62 -9.56
C THR A 8 11.58 8.06 -8.09
N PRO A 9 12.11 9.24 -7.77
CA PRO A 9 12.17 9.74 -6.39
C PRO A 9 10.78 9.81 -5.73
N HIS A 10 9.71 9.96 -6.53
CA HIS A 10 8.34 9.94 -6.04
C HIS A 10 7.94 8.58 -5.46
N ASP A 11 8.34 7.47 -6.09
CA ASP A 11 8.05 6.12 -5.61
C ASP A 11 8.66 5.87 -4.23
N ALA A 12 9.92 6.25 -4.07
CA ALA A 12 10.65 6.14 -2.82
C ALA A 12 10.02 6.99 -1.70
N VAL A 13 9.56 8.20 -2.02
CA VAL A 13 8.90 9.08 -1.05
C VAL A 13 7.56 8.51 -0.63
N PHE A 14 6.71 8.06 -1.56
CA PHE A 14 5.42 7.45 -1.23
C PHE A 14 5.58 6.16 -0.42
N LYS A 15 6.55 5.30 -0.79
CA LYS A 15 6.92 4.13 0.00
C LYS A 15 7.33 4.49 1.41
N GLN A 16 8.25 5.44 1.55
CA GLN A 16 8.77 5.83 2.86
C GLN A 16 7.67 6.46 3.73
N PHE A 17 6.76 7.21 3.12
CA PHE A 17 5.61 7.80 3.80
C PHE A 17 4.64 6.73 4.28
N LEU A 18 4.25 5.81 3.39
CA LEU A 18 3.30 4.73 3.68
C LEU A 18 3.90 3.54 4.43
N CYS A 19 5.21 3.51 4.70
CA CYS A 19 5.83 2.57 5.65
C CYS A 19 5.67 3.03 7.12
N HIS A 20 5.30 4.29 7.38
CA HIS A 20 5.06 4.76 8.74
C HIS A 20 3.61 4.46 9.16
N PRO A 21 3.39 3.80 10.31
CA PRO A 21 2.06 3.37 10.72
C PRO A 21 1.09 4.54 10.96
N ASP A 22 1.56 5.64 11.54
CA ASP A 22 0.72 6.84 11.74
C ASP A 22 0.27 7.44 10.41
N THR A 23 1.17 7.48 9.43
CA THR A 23 0.90 8.01 8.11
C THR A 23 -0.02 7.10 7.30
N ALA A 24 0.20 5.78 7.35
CA ALA A 24 -0.66 4.80 6.73
C ALA A 24 -2.07 4.85 7.34
N ARG A 25 -2.20 5.01 8.66
CA ARG A 25 -3.48 5.22 9.34
C ARG A 25 -4.19 6.45 8.82
N ASP A 26 -3.51 7.59 8.76
CA ASP A 26 -4.10 8.86 8.29
C ASP A 26 -4.56 8.73 6.82
N PHE A 27 -3.74 8.13 5.97
CA PHE A 27 -4.07 7.84 4.57
C PHE A 27 -5.31 6.94 4.44
N LEU A 28 -5.37 5.84 5.20
CA LEU A 28 -6.53 4.95 5.20
C LEU A 28 -7.76 5.63 5.81
N GLU A 29 -7.60 6.47 6.81
CA GLU A 29 -8.70 7.24 7.38
C GLU A 29 -9.23 8.29 6.39
N ILE A 30 -8.42 8.81 5.47
CA ILE A 30 -8.92 9.73 4.44
C ILE A 30 -9.61 8.96 3.31
N HIS A 31 -9.00 7.86 2.85
CA HIS A 31 -9.38 7.20 1.60
C HIS A 31 -10.32 5.99 1.73
N LEU A 32 -10.35 5.31 2.88
CA LEU A 32 -11.18 4.12 3.07
C LEU A 32 -12.65 4.55 3.29
N PRO A 33 -13.68 3.88 2.77
CA PRO A 33 -15.08 4.19 3.10
C PRO A 33 -15.39 3.97 4.58
N SER A 34 -16.28 4.77 5.16
CA SER A 34 -16.64 4.69 6.59
C SER A 34 -17.14 3.30 7.01
N THR A 35 -17.85 2.59 6.14
CA THR A 35 -18.31 1.21 6.41
C THR A 35 -17.15 0.25 6.67
N LEU A 36 -16.06 0.35 5.90
CA LEU A 36 -14.87 -0.49 6.11
C LEU A 36 -14.08 -0.02 7.34
N ARG A 37 -14.00 1.29 7.58
CA ARG A 37 -13.35 1.82 8.79
C ARG A 37 -14.00 1.35 10.09
N GLN A 38 -15.32 1.13 10.10
CA GLN A 38 -16.00 0.63 11.29
C GLN A 38 -15.66 -0.84 11.59
N ILE A 39 -15.30 -1.60 10.57
CA ILE A 39 -14.94 -3.01 10.64
C ILE A 39 -13.44 -3.15 10.97
N CYS A 40 -12.61 -2.25 10.45
CA CYS A 40 -11.16 -2.26 10.54
C CYS A 40 -10.62 -1.49 11.77
N ASN A 41 -9.83 -2.14 12.61
CA ASN A 41 -9.09 -1.47 13.68
C ASN A 41 -7.77 -0.89 13.14
N LEU A 42 -7.79 0.36 12.70
CA LEU A 42 -6.59 1.02 12.16
C LEU A 42 -5.48 1.25 13.21
N ASN A 43 -5.76 1.10 14.50
CA ASN A 43 -4.73 1.23 15.54
C ASN A 43 -3.86 -0.03 15.66
N THR A 44 -4.27 -1.15 15.05
CA THR A 44 -3.50 -2.40 15.04
C THR A 44 -2.78 -2.64 13.72
N LEU A 45 -2.65 -1.58 12.90
CA LEU A 45 -1.89 -1.58 11.66
C LEU A 45 -0.44 -2.02 11.90
N ARG A 46 -0.06 -3.12 11.26
CA ARG A 46 1.29 -3.65 11.26
C ARG A 46 1.79 -3.83 9.84
N LEU A 47 2.98 -3.30 9.58
CA LEU A 47 3.61 -3.40 8.28
C LEU A 47 4.09 -4.84 8.09
N GLU A 48 3.55 -5.52 7.10
CA GLU A 48 4.00 -6.85 6.71
C GLU A 48 5.13 -6.73 5.70
N SER A 49 6.22 -7.45 5.96
CA SER A 49 7.36 -7.52 5.05
C SER A 49 6.95 -8.15 3.72
N GLY A 50 7.43 -7.60 2.60
CA GLY A 50 7.14 -8.06 1.24
C GLY A 50 7.51 -9.52 0.92
N SER A 51 8.08 -10.26 1.88
CA SER A 51 8.19 -11.72 1.83
C SER A 51 6.85 -12.45 1.98
N PHE A 52 5.80 -11.81 2.52
CA PHE A 52 4.44 -12.36 2.55
C PHE A 52 3.71 -12.18 1.21
N ILE A 53 4.22 -11.30 0.35
CA ILE A 53 3.63 -11.01 -0.96
C ILE A 53 4.11 -12.08 -1.93
N GLU A 54 3.14 -12.74 -2.58
CA GLU A 54 3.34 -13.86 -3.48
C GLU A 54 4.42 -13.57 -4.53
N GLU A 55 5.19 -14.59 -4.90
CA GLU A 55 6.41 -14.48 -5.71
C GLU A 55 6.17 -13.81 -7.08
N ASP A 56 4.96 -13.98 -7.62
CA ASP A 56 4.51 -13.43 -8.90
C ASP A 56 4.23 -11.90 -8.88
N LEU A 57 4.00 -11.30 -7.71
CA LEU A 57 3.67 -9.87 -7.57
C LEU A 57 4.91 -8.99 -7.33
N ARG A 58 6.05 -9.60 -6.96
CA ARG A 58 7.30 -8.91 -6.58
C ARG A 58 7.90 -7.90 -7.56
N PRO A 59 7.83 -8.06 -8.90
CA PRO A 59 8.82 -7.36 -9.72
C PRO A 59 8.41 -5.95 -10.18
N HIS A 60 7.17 -5.46 -9.98
CA HIS A 60 6.72 -4.24 -10.68
C HIS A 60 5.96 -3.17 -9.89
N TYR A 61 5.63 -3.36 -8.61
CA TYR A 61 4.86 -2.36 -7.88
C TYR A 61 5.39 -2.14 -6.47
N SER A 62 5.18 -0.93 -6.00
CA SER A 62 5.55 -0.51 -4.65
C SER A 62 4.53 -1.02 -3.66
N ASP A 63 4.51 -2.34 -3.51
CA ASP A 63 3.51 -3.04 -2.76
C ASP A 63 3.76 -2.89 -1.26
N ILE A 64 2.82 -2.26 -0.58
CA ILE A 64 2.81 -2.14 0.87
C ILE A 64 1.63 -2.95 1.38
N LEU A 65 1.94 -3.96 2.19
CA LEU A 65 0.94 -4.79 2.84
C LEU A 65 0.86 -4.43 4.32
N TRP A 66 -0.35 -4.16 4.78
CA TRP A 66 -0.65 -3.90 6.17
C TRP A 66 -1.57 -4.98 6.71
N SER A 67 -1.19 -5.62 7.81
CA SER A 67 -2.09 -6.45 8.61
C SER A 67 -2.78 -5.60 9.68
N LEU A 68 -4.02 -5.94 10.00
CA LEU A 68 -4.78 -5.30 11.07
C LEU A 68 -5.83 -6.26 11.63
N GLU A 69 -6.36 -5.93 12.80
CA GLU A 69 -7.53 -6.63 13.34
C GLU A 69 -8.81 -6.00 12.80
N THR A 70 -9.78 -6.85 12.52
CA THR A 70 -11.13 -6.48 12.11
C THR A 70 -12.15 -7.08 13.06
N SER A 71 -13.41 -6.64 12.99
CA SER A 71 -14.49 -7.21 13.80
C SER A 71 -14.72 -8.71 13.57
N GLU A 72 -14.24 -9.26 12.45
CA GLU A 72 -14.39 -10.66 12.08
C GLU A 72 -13.09 -11.48 12.17
N GLY A 73 -11.99 -10.88 12.64
CA GLY A 73 -10.68 -11.53 12.76
C GLY A 73 -9.56 -10.74 12.10
N GLU A 74 -8.50 -11.42 11.68
CA GLU A 74 -7.36 -10.78 11.03
C GLU A 74 -7.69 -10.34 9.60
N GLY A 75 -7.33 -9.10 9.25
CA GLY A 75 -7.54 -8.50 7.95
C GLY A 75 -6.25 -7.95 7.36
N TYR A 76 -6.25 -7.77 6.04
CA TYR A 76 -5.10 -7.29 5.29
C TYR A 76 -5.52 -6.14 4.36
N ILE A 77 -4.74 -5.06 4.37
CA ILE A 77 -4.87 -3.92 3.46
C ILE A 77 -3.65 -3.93 2.55
N TYR A 78 -3.89 -4.15 1.27
CA TYR A 78 -2.88 -4.11 0.23
C TYR A 78 -2.97 -2.78 -0.51
N VAL A 79 -1.88 -2.03 -0.49
CA VAL A 79 -1.78 -0.73 -1.16
C VAL A 79 -0.90 -0.89 -2.38
N VAL A 80 -1.52 -0.78 -3.56
CA VAL A 80 -0.81 -0.72 -4.84
C VAL A 80 -0.55 0.74 -5.17
N ILE A 81 0.73 1.08 -5.31
CA ILE A 81 1.14 2.41 -5.77
C ILE A 81 1.55 2.26 -7.23
N GLU A 82 0.64 2.62 -8.13
CA GLU A 82 0.94 2.65 -9.56
C GLU A 82 1.48 4.04 -9.95
N HIS A 83 2.64 4.05 -10.62
CA HIS A 83 3.16 5.27 -11.22
C HIS A 83 2.34 5.59 -12.49
N LEU A 84 1.47 6.60 -12.40
CA LEU A 84 0.78 7.13 -13.57
C LEU A 84 1.78 7.91 -14.43
N CYS A 85 2.56 7.22 -15.26
CA CYS A 85 3.34 7.84 -16.32
C CYS A 85 2.37 8.25 -17.44
N GLY A 86 1.70 9.38 -17.25
CA GLY A 86 0.92 10.00 -18.31
C GLY A 86 1.87 10.61 -19.34
N ALA A 87 2.13 9.90 -20.44
CA ALA A 87 2.35 10.61 -21.69
C ALA A 87 1.00 11.26 -22.06
N PRO A 88 0.92 12.59 -22.30
CA PRO A 88 -0.28 13.15 -22.88
C PRO A 88 -0.40 12.58 -24.30
N HIS A 89 -1.30 11.60 -24.48
CA HIS A 89 -1.78 11.26 -25.81
C HIS A 89 -2.54 12.48 -26.33
N LYS A 90 -1.98 13.08 -27.37
CA LYS A 90 -2.54 14.19 -28.14
C LYS A 90 -3.61 13.69 -29.09
#